data_AF-A0A9W3BDH1-F1
#
_entry.id   AF-A0A9W3BDH1-F1
#
_cell.length_a   1.000
_cell.length_b   1.000
_cell.length_c   1.000
_cell.angle_alpha   90.00
_cell.angle_beta   90.00
_cell.angle_gamma   90.00
#
_symmetry.space_group_name_H-M   'P 1'
#
loop_
_entity.id
_entity.type
_entity.pdbx_description
1 polymer ?
#
loop_
_entity_poly.entity_id
_entity_poly.type
_entity_poly.pdbx_seq_one_letter_code
_entity_poly.pdbx_strand_id
1 'polypeptide(L)'
;MMVILGAVIALLLGHSLAQVHVLPMIDPLAPLTCYHCDEHMHSFPECLSTPVTCHADEVCSIAYSTEKTNIKCQKASECALLTSHAARPCAEGGFLLNTDQCQTCCNTSTCVGDLISKNISVQNDDIFCPSQCSSLDLAACVHSQIHCTHGQYCEVTVDDHHTVHGACKAAHELQRCNEDKNKHPCSSTFLNGGHGTRCVWDCCTTLDCLKAHFGAFLAIPTTLNIAVTSTAPVQVTSVRCLSCIGSECLTSSHIEQCTGGLCRHIVNHLSTGQIFQEKGCATREECHLFWTSEDMIIKQECMLALDPNLSVHVPLNCHYCCSGDFCNVANITSSNVFNL
;
A
#
# COMPACT_ATOMS: atom_id res chain seq x y z
N MET A 1 -75.81 3.49 42.06
CA MET A 1 -74.59 4.08 41.46
C MET A 1 -73.90 2.96 40.68
N MET A 2 -73.81 2.99 39.34
CA MET A 2 -73.00 3.88 38.48
C MET A 2 -71.48 3.66 38.71
N VAL A 3 -70.72 3.14 37.72
CA VAL A 3 -69.83 3.87 36.75
C VAL A 3 -68.35 3.57 37.09
N ILE A 4 -67.38 3.25 36.20
CA ILE A 4 -67.30 3.03 34.73
C ILE A 4 -66.17 1.99 34.47
N LEU A 5 -66.29 0.96 33.61
CA LEU A 5 -66.04 0.86 32.16
C LEU A 5 -64.61 1.21 31.64
N GLY A 6 -63.81 0.20 31.29
CA GLY A 6 -62.99 0.20 30.06
C GLY A 6 -61.49 0.58 30.13
N ALA A 7 -60.74 -0.06 29.21
CA ALA A 7 -59.36 0.23 28.77
C ALA A 7 -58.23 -0.01 29.80
N VAL A 8 -57.01 -0.46 29.46
CA VAL A 8 -56.34 -0.71 28.17
C VAL A 8 -55.56 -2.04 28.25
N ILE A 9 -55.85 -3.03 27.39
CA ILE A 9 -54.88 -4.12 27.13
C ILE A 9 -53.93 -3.59 26.05
N ALA A 10 -52.77 -3.09 26.48
CA ALA A 10 -51.77 -2.55 25.58
C ALA A 10 -51.06 -3.70 24.85
N LEU A 11 -51.38 -3.91 23.58
CA LEU A 11 -50.63 -4.79 22.70
C LEU A 11 -49.20 -4.26 22.52
N LEU A 12 -48.26 -4.77 23.33
CA LEU A 12 -46.83 -4.70 23.05
C LEU A 12 -46.44 -5.76 22.01
N LEU A 13 -47.07 -5.70 20.83
CA LEU A 13 -46.52 -6.30 19.61
C LEU A 13 -45.38 -5.40 19.13
N GLY A 14 -44.22 -5.55 19.78
CA GLY A 14 -42.98 -4.96 19.33
C GLY A 14 -42.64 -5.48 17.95
N HIS A 15 -42.97 -4.70 16.92
CA HIS A 15 -42.58 -4.98 15.55
C HIS A 15 -41.08 -4.70 15.44
N SER A 16 -40.28 -5.72 15.70
CA SER A 16 -38.89 -5.78 15.27
C SER A 16 -38.87 -5.79 13.74
N LEU A 17 -38.89 -4.58 13.17
CA LEU A 17 -38.53 -4.32 11.78
C LEU A 17 -37.05 -4.68 11.62
N ALA A 18 -36.78 -5.96 11.44
CA ALA A 18 -35.52 -6.44 10.91
C ALA A 18 -35.36 -5.78 9.53
N GLN A 19 -34.52 -4.76 9.46
CA GLN A 19 -34.04 -4.24 8.19
C GLN A 19 -33.25 -5.37 7.53
N VAL A 20 -33.92 -6.14 6.70
CA VAL A 20 -33.27 -7.04 5.74
C VAL A 20 -32.50 -6.12 4.80
N HIS A 21 -31.22 -5.92 5.11
CA HIS A 21 -30.27 -5.31 4.19
C HIS A 21 -30.16 -6.28 2.99
N VAL A 22 -31.01 -6.05 1.99
CA VAL A 22 -30.88 -6.70 0.69
C VAL A 22 -29.62 -6.13 0.06
N LEU A 23 -28.50 -6.78 0.35
CA LEU A 23 -27.26 -6.62 -0.41
C LEU A 23 -27.62 -6.68 -1.89
N PRO A 24 -27.04 -5.81 -2.75
CA PRO A 24 -27.36 -5.81 -4.16
C PRO A 24 -27.17 -7.23 -4.71
N MET A 25 -28.22 -7.81 -5.28
CA MET A 25 -28.12 -9.11 -5.95
C MET A 25 -27.29 -8.92 -7.21
N ILE A 26 -25.98 -9.13 -7.05
CA ILE A 26 -25.01 -9.32 -8.13
C ILE A 26 -25.60 -10.42 -9.03
N ASP A 27 -25.54 -10.20 -10.35
CA ASP A 27 -26.14 -11.09 -11.34
C ASP A 27 -25.72 -12.56 -11.08
N PRO A 28 -26.65 -13.45 -10.66
CA PRO A 28 -26.32 -14.81 -10.24
C PRO A 28 -25.88 -15.72 -11.40
N LEU A 29 -25.76 -15.17 -12.62
CA LEU A 29 -25.32 -15.86 -13.83
C LEU A 29 -23.91 -15.42 -14.30
N ALA A 30 -23.27 -14.46 -13.63
CA ALA A 30 -21.91 -14.06 -13.96
C ALA A 30 -20.91 -15.20 -13.63
N PRO A 31 -20.14 -15.74 -14.61
CA PRO A 31 -19.22 -16.84 -14.38
C PRO A 31 -18.10 -16.45 -13.41
N LEU A 32 -17.97 -17.18 -12.30
CA LEU A 32 -16.94 -16.94 -11.31
C LEU A 32 -15.55 -17.29 -11.87
N THR A 33 -14.65 -16.31 -11.89
CA THR A 33 -13.25 -16.51 -12.28
C THR A 33 -12.41 -16.86 -11.06
N CYS A 34 -11.58 -17.89 -11.19
CA CYS A 34 -10.69 -18.43 -10.16
C CYS A 34 -9.36 -18.88 -10.82
N TYR A 35 -8.49 -19.56 -10.07
CA TYR A 35 -7.19 -20.05 -10.54
C TYR A 35 -6.96 -21.47 -10.01
N HIS A 36 -6.11 -22.24 -10.67
CA HIS A 36 -5.67 -23.56 -10.20
C HIS A 36 -4.19 -23.48 -9.80
N CYS A 37 -3.96 -23.25 -8.51
CA CYS A 37 -2.63 -23.18 -7.90
C CYS A 37 -2.42 -24.45 -7.05
N ASP A 38 -1.93 -25.51 -7.66
CA ASP A 38 -1.60 -26.78 -7.00
C ASP A 38 -0.18 -27.26 -7.35
N GLU A 39 0.25 -28.39 -6.77
CA GLU A 39 1.58 -28.96 -7.02
C GLU A 39 1.73 -29.61 -8.40
N HIS A 40 0.70 -29.60 -9.25
CA HIS A 40 0.65 -30.33 -10.51
C HIS A 40 0.58 -29.42 -11.74
N MET A 41 0.04 -28.20 -11.60
CA MET A 41 0.03 -27.19 -12.66
C MET A 41 1.12 -26.14 -12.45
N HIS A 42 0.89 -25.18 -11.55
CA HIS A 42 1.80 -24.07 -11.26
C HIS A 42 1.69 -23.66 -9.79
N SER A 43 2.83 -23.37 -9.17
CA SER A 43 2.86 -22.73 -7.85
C SER A 43 2.31 -21.30 -7.93
N PHE A 44 1.75 -20.82 -6.82
CA PHE A 44 1.49 -19.39 -6.66
C PHE A 44 2.82 -18.62 -6.60
N PRO A 45 2.94 -17.43 -7.23
CA PRO A 45 1.91 -16.69 -7.97
C PRO A 45 1.80 -17.03 -9.48
N GLU A 46 2.63 -17.91 -10.05
CA GLU A 46 2.66 -18.19 -11.50
C GLU A 46 1.31 -18.68 -12.07
N CYS A 47 0.58 -19.48 -11.28
CA CYS A 47 -0.78 -19.96 -11.59
C CYS A 47 -1.81 -18.85 -11.89
N LEU A 48 -1.55 -17.61 -11.47
CA LEU A 48 -2.44 -16.47 -11.72
C LEU A 48 -2.46 -16.05 -13.21
N SER A 49 -1.52 -16.54 -14.01
CA SER A 49 -1.49 -16.34 -15.47
C SER A 49 -2.56 -17.18 -16.22
N THR A 50 -3.11 -18.21 -15.58
CA THR A 50 -4.09 -19.14 -16.17
C THR A 50 -5.41 -19.12 -15.40
N PRO A 51 -6.29 -18.13 -15.65
CA PRO A 51 -7.61 -18.10 -15.02
C PRO A 51 -8.50 -19.26 -15.49
N VAL A 52 -9.29 -19.79 -14.57
CA VAL A 52 -10.32 -20.81 -14.82
C VAL A 52 -11.70 -20.28 -14.43
N THR A 53 -12.74 -20.83 -15.05
CA THR A 53 -14.13 -20.55 -14.68
C THR A 53 -14.67 -21.69 -13.82
N CYS A 54 -15.14 -21.39 -12.62
CA CYS A 54 -15.77 -22.38 -11.75
C CYS A 54 -17.18 -22.74 -12.24
N HIS A 55 -17.63 -23.95 -11.94
CA HIS A 55 -18.99 -24.39 -12.24
C HIS A 55 -20.02 -23.69 -11.33
N ALA A 56 -21.31 -23.74 -11.69
CA ALA A 56 -22.37 -23.00 -11.00
C ALA A 56 -22.67 -23.48 -9.56
N ASP A 57 -22.23 -24.68 -9.16
CA ASP A 57 -22.27 -25.18 -7.77
C ASP A 57 -20.93 -25.03 -7.02
N GLU A 58 -19.95 -24.35 -7.64
CA GLU A 58 -18.60 -24.16 -7.11
C GLU A 58 -18.32 -22.70 -6.70
N VAL A 59 -17.37 -22.57 -5.79
CA VAL A 59 -16.79 -21.32 -5.29
C VAL A 59 -15.27 -21.39 -5.46
N CYS A 60 -14.62 -20.23 -5.52
CA CYS A 60 -13.17 -20.16 -5.55
C CYS A 60 -12.63 -20.29 -4.13
N SER A 61 -12.04 -21.45 -3.84
CA SER A 61 -11.45 -21.80 -2.55
C SER A 61 -9.99 -21.35 -2.55
N ILE A 62 -9.64 -20.46 -1.63
CA ILE A 62 -8.27 -19.93 -1.44
C ILE A 62 -7.82 -20.38 -0.05
N ALA A 63 -6.89 -21.33 0.01
CA ALA A 63 -6.27 -21.80 1.24
C ALA A 63 -4.80 -21.37 1.28
N TYR A 64 -4.38 -20.67 2.33
CA TYR A 64 -3.08 -20.01 2.40
C TYR A 64 -2.41 -20.18 3.76
N SER A 65 -1.08 -20.21 3.74
CA SER A 65 -0.18 -20.18 4.90
C SER A 65 1.06 -19.33 4.57
N THR A 66 1.97 -19.19 5.51
CA THR A 66 3.29 -18.55 5.30
C THR A 66 4.15 -19.25 4.25
N GLU A 67 3.90 -20.53 3.98
CA GLU A 67 4.72 -21.36 3.09
C GLU A 67 4.05 -21.64 1.74
N LYS A 68 2.70 -21.64 1.68
CA LYS A 68 1.97 -22.15 0.51
C LYS A 68 0.60 -21.51 0.34
N THR A 69 0.29 -21.12 -0.89
CA THR A 69 -1.07 -20.76 -1.33
C THR A 69 -1.59 -21.80 -2.30
N ASN A 70 -2.80 -22.31 -2.04
CA ASN A 70 -3.56 -23.19 -2.93
C ASN A 70 -4.87 -22.48 -3.32
N ILE A 71 -5.14 -22.43 -4.62
CA ILE A 71 -6.37 -21.85 -5.17
C ILE A 71 -6.98 -22.89 -6.09
N LYS A 72 -8.30 -23.11 -5.98
CA LYS A 72 -9.05 -24.02 -6.84
C LYS A 72 -10.55 -23.71 -6.83
N CYS A 73 -11.25 -24.14 -7.87
CA CYS A 73 -12.70 -24.29 -7.78
C CYS A 73 -13.03 -25.46 -6.84
N GLN A 74 -14.02 -25.27 -5.97
CA GLN A 74 -14.48 -26.27 -5.01
C GLN A 74 -16.00 -26.12 -4.80
N LYS A 75 -16.71 -27.23 -4.58
CA LYS A 75 -18.16 -27.18 -4.31
C LYS A 75 -18.51 -26.30 -3.12
N ALA A 76 -19.53 -25.46 -3.28
CA ALA A 76 -19.99 -24.52 -2.25
C ALA A 76 -20.36 -25.24 -0.93
N SER A 77 -20.94 -26.44 -1.03
CA SER A 77 -21.30 -27.27 0.13
C SER A 77 -20.10 -27.80 0.91
N GLU A 78 -19.02 -28.18 0.22
CA GLU A 78 -17.78 -28.63 0.87
C GLU A 78 -17.09 -27.48 1.59
N CYS A 79 -17.05 -26.29 0.97
CA CYS A 79 -16.52 -25.12 1.66
C CYS A 79 -17.36 -24.75 2.89
N ALA A 80 -18.70 -24.73 2.77
CA ALA A 80 -19.57 -24.43 3.90
C ALA A 80 -19.36 -25.41 5.07
N LEU A 81 -19.08 -26.69 4.77
CA LEU A 81 -18.72 -27.68 5.78
C LEU A 81 -17.38 -27.35 6.45
N LEU A 82 -16.33 -27.05 5.66
CA LEU A 82 -15.01 -26.68 6.19
C LEU A 82 -15.07 -25.42 7.07
N THR A 83 -15.72 -24.35 6.62
CA THR A 83 -15.84 -23.10 7.39
C THR A 83 -16.71 -23.26 8.64
N SER A 84 -17.64 -24.23 8.68
CA SER A 84 -18.41 -24.56 9.90
C SER A 84 -17.57 -25.17 11.03
N HIS A 85 -16.31 -25.55 10.75
CA HIS A 85 -15.35 -26.09 11.71
C HIS A 85 -14.14 -25.16 11.93
N ALA A 86 -14.24 -23.91 11.49
CA ALA A 86 -13.21 -22.89 11.70
C ALA A 86 -12.89 -22.66 13.18
N ALA A 87 -11.60 -22.60 13.53
CA ALA A 87 -11.15 -22.35 14.89
C ALA A 87 -11.23 -20.86 15.27
N ARG A 88 -10.87 -19.96 14.34
CA ARG A 88 -10.88 -18.49 14.49
C ARG A 88 -10.78 -17.81 13.12
N PRO A 89 -11.15 -16.53 12.97
CA PRO A 89 -10.84 -15.76 11.76
C PRO A 89 -9.31 -15.53 11.62
N CYS A 90 -8.86 -15.33 10.38
CA CYS A 90 -7.50 -14.88 10.06
C CYS A 90 -7.45 -13.36 9.86
N ALA A 91 -6.30 -12.72 10.08
CA ALA A 91 -6.18 -11.26 10.07
C ALA A 91 -6.32 -10.67 8.65
N GLU A 92 -5.91 -11.43 7.64
CA GLU A 92 -5.90 -11.05 6.22
C GLU A 92 -7.28 -11.31 5.57
N GLY A 93 -8.05 -12.26 6.14
CA GLY A 93 -9.44 -12.58 5.79
C GLY A 93 -9.72 -14.09 5.71
N GLY A 94 -10.94 -14.51 6.03
CA GLY A 94 -11.30 -15.93 6.08
C GLY A 94 -11.01 -16.57 7.43
N PHE A 95 -10.80 -17.88 7.43
CA PHE A 95 -10.93 -18.73 8.62
C PHE A 95 -9.78 -19.72 8.77
N LEU A 96 -9.25 -19.84 9.98
CA LEU A 96 -8.22 -20.81 10.34
C LEU A 96 -8.84 -22.22 10.46
N LEU A 97 -8.42 -23.14 9.59
CA LEU A 97 -8.89 -24.54 9.59
C LEU A 97 -7.94 -25.48 10.35
N ASN A 98 -6.63 -25.30 10.16
CA ASN A 98 -5.56 -26.01 10.86
C ASN A 98 -4.67 -24.99 11.58
N THR A 99 -3.72 -25.41 12.43
CA THR A 99 -2.90 -24.50 13.27
C THR A 99 -2.36 -23.28 12.53
N ASP A 100 -1.90 -23.47 11.28
CA ASP A 100 -1.14 -22.48 10.50
C ASP A 100 -1.70 -22.29 9.07
N GLN A 101 -2.95 -22.71 8.81
CA GLN A 101 -3.58 -22.61 7.49
C GLN A 101 -4.95 -21.92 7.55
N CYS A 102 -5.03 -20.79 6.87
CA CYS A 102 -6.25 -20.04 6.64
C CYS A 102 -6.94 -20.52 5.36
N GLN A 103 -8.26 -20.52 5.32
CA GLN A 103 -9.04 -20.74 4.11
C GLN A 103 -10.22 -19.75 4.04
N THR A 104 -10.51 -19.32 2.83
CA THR A 104 -11.68 -18.52 2.49
C THR A 104 -12.29 -19.05 1.19
N CYS A 105 -13.56 -18.76 0.96
CA CYS A 105 -14.25 -19.15 -0.25
C CYS A 105 -15.02 -17.97 -0.82
N CYS A 106 -14.65 -17.62 -2.03
CA CYS A 106 -15.20 -16.50 -2.76
C CYS A 106 -16.25 -16.98 -3.74
N ASN A 107 -17.44 -16.38 -3.67
CA ASN A 107 -18.52 -16.51 -4.63
C ASN A 107 -18.57 -15.36 -5.66
N THR A 108 -17.61 -14.44 -5.61
CA THR A 108 -17.50 -13.28 -6.49
C THR A 108 -16.05 -13.06 -6.91
N SER A 109 -15.82 -12.62 -8.15
CA SER A 109 -14.47 -12.30 -8.64
C SER A 109 -13.80 -11.16 -7.85
N THR A 110 -14.58 -10.25 -7.25
CA THR A 110 -14.06 -9.20 -6.35
C THR A 110 -13.42 -9.80 -5.10
N CYS A 111 -14.11 -10.72 -4.41
CA CYS A 111 -13.53 -11.44 -3.27
C CYS A 111 -12.24 -12.17 -3.64
N VAL A 112 -12.21 -12.81 -4.82
CA VAL A 112 -11.00 -13.48 -5.35
C VAL A 112 -9.86 -12.47 -5.54
N GLY A 113 -10.13 -11.33 -6.19
CA GLY A 113 -9.16 -10.27 -6.42
C GLY A 113 -8.61 -9.64 -5.14
N ASP A 114 -9.48 -9.32 -4.18
CA ASP A 114 -9.10 -8.71 -2.89
C ASP A 114 -8.18 -9.64 -2.08
N LEU A 115 -8.52 -10.93 -2.01
CA LEU A 115 -7.75 -11.92 -1.26
C LEU A 115 -6.47 -12.34 -1.96
N ILE A 116 -6.44 -12.41 -3.29
CA ILE A 116 -5.20 -12.61 -4.04
C ILE A 116 -4.29 -11.39 -3.84
N SER A 117 -4.80 -10.16 -3.94
CA SER A 117 -3.98 -8.96 -3.73
C SER A 117 -3.36 -8.92 -2.33
N LYS A 118 -4.12 -9.31 -1.29
CA LYS A 118 -3.59 -9.46 0.08
C LYS A 118 -2.57 -10.59 0.21
N ASN A 119 -2.84 -11.77 -0.36
CA ASN A 119 -1.90 -12.91 -0.29
C ASN A 119 -0.62 -12.67 -1.10
N ILE A 120 -0.72 -11.99 -2.25
CA ILE A 120 0.43 -11.45 -2.97
C ILE A 120 1.19 -10.50 -2.06
N SER A 121 0.53 -9.55 -1.37
CA SER A 121 1.22 -8.63 -0.46
C SER A 121 1.89 -9.31 0.75
N VAL A 122 1.50 -10.54 1.12
CA VAL A 122 2.07 -11.29 2.26
C VAL A 122 3.14 -12.29 1.81
N GLN A 123 3.02 -12.88 0.60
CA GLN A 123 4.02 -13.82 0.07
C GLN A 123 5.07 -13.14 -0.82
N ASN A 124 4.70 -12.06 -1.49
CA ASN A 124 5.62 -11.09 -2.10
C ASN A 124 5.91 -9.93 -1.12
N ASP A 125 6.12 -10.27 0.15
CA ASP A 125 7.02 -9.51 1.04
C ASP A 125 8.49 -9.74 0.58
N ASP A 126 8.70 -9.71 -0.76
CA ASP A 126 9.98 -9.66 -1.46
C ASP A 126 10.61 -8.33 -1.06
N ILE A 127 11.32 -8.38 0.07
CA ILE A 127 11.97 -7.23 0.64
C ILE A 127 12.86 -6.59 -0.43
N PHE A 128 12.62 -5.31 -0.70
CA PHE A 128 13.47 -4.58 -1.62
C PHE A 128 14.61 -3.93 -0.83
N CYS A 129 15.83 -4.04 -1.34
CA CYS A 129 16.94 -3.27 -0.82
C CYS A 129 16.97 -1.86 -1.42
N PRO A 130 17.38 -0.85 -0.63
CA PRO A 130 17.79 0.43 -1.20
C PRO A 130 18.97 0.22 -2.16
N SER A 131 19.07 1.08 -3.15
CA SER A 131 20.21 1.15 -4.07
C SER A 131 21.46 1.78 -3.43
N GLN A 132 22.45 2.16 -4.25
CA GLN A 132 23.50 3.07 -3.84
C GLN A 132 23.02 4.53 -3.93
N CYS A 133 23.08 5.26 -2.83
CA CYS A 133 22.52 6.61 -2.68
C CYS A 133 23.24 7.39 -1.57
N SER A 134 23.11 8.72 -1.53
CA SER A 134 23.61 9.51 -0.40
C SER A 134 22.70 9.34 0.82
N SER A 135 23.24 9.25 2.04
CA SER A 135 22.42 9.28 3.27
C SER A 135 21.71 10.63 3.50
N LEU A 136 22.11 11.67 2.76
CA LEU A 136 21.42 12.96 2.72
C LEU A 136 20.19 12.96 1.79
N ASP A 137 20.06 11.96 0.92
CA ASP A 137 18.96 11.77 -0.03
C ASP A 137 18.46 10.32 0.03
N LEU A 138 17.75 10.01 1.12
CA LEU A 138 17.16 8.68 1.33
C LEU A 138 16.00 8.38 0.38
N ALA A 139 15.47 9.37 -0.35
CA ALA A 139 14.42 9.17 -1.35
C ALA A 139 14.99 8.51 -2.62
N ALA A 140 16.17 8.95 -3.07
CA ALA A 140 16.88 8.34 -4.20
C ALA A 140 17.21 6.85 -3.95
N CYS A 141 17.47 6.46 -2.70
CA CYS A 141 17.72 5.07 -2.32
C CYS A 141 16.61 4.11 -2.75
N VAL A 142 15.36 4.55 -2.59
CA VAL A 142 14.14 3.76 -2.80
C VAL A 142 13.75 3.74 -4.28
N HIS A 143 13.94 4.85 -4.99
CA HIS A 143 13.61 4.96 -6.42
C HIS A 143 14.38 3.99 -7.33
N SER A 144 15.56 3.51 -6.91
CA SER A 144 16.37 2.53 -7.64
C SER A 144 16.48 1.16 -6.95
N GLN A 145 15.51 0.83 -6.10
CA GLN A 145 15.52 -0.38 -5.26
C GLN A 145 15.77 -1.70 -6.01
N ILE A 146 16.37 -2.67 -5.30
CA ILE A 146 16.67 -4.02 -5.79
C ILE A 146 15.72 -4.98 -5.07
N HIS A 147 14.83 -5.67 -5.79
CA HIS A 147 13.98 -6.70 -5.18
C HIS A 147 14.81 -7.92 -4.80
N CYS A 148 14.76 -8.32 -3.52
CA CYS A 148 15.36 -9.56 -3.06
C CYS A 148 14.38 -10.71 -3.27
N THR A 149 14.89 -11.86 -3.73
CA THR A 149 14.06 -13.04 -3.96
C THR A 149 13.74 -13.75 -2.65
N HIS A 150 12.69 -14.57 -2.63
CA HIS A 150 12.40 -15.48 -1.52
C HIS A 150 13.66 -16.22 -0.99
N GLY A 151 13.81 -16.29 0.33
CA GLY A 151 15.00 -16.84 0.98
C GLY A 151 16.23 -15.92 1.01
N GLN A 152 16.08 -14.65 0.63
CA GLN A 152 17.07 -13.59 0.83
C GLN A 152 16.64 -12.62 1.93
N TYR A 153 17.59 -11.80 2.39
CA TYR A 153 17.38 -10.65 3.28
C TYR A 153 18.12 -9.44 2.71
N CYS A 154 17.76 -8.25 3.16
CA CYS A 154 18.46 -7.02 2.79
C CYS A 154 19.55 -6.64 3.80
N GLU A 155 20.81 -6.63 3.35
CA GLU A 155 21.93 -6.01 4.05
C GLU A 155 21.99 -4.53 3.66
N VAL A 156 21.76 -3.63 4.61
CA VAL A 156 21.93 -2.18 4.43
C VAL A 156 23.22 -1.75 5.12
N THR A 157 24.05 -1.00 4.40
CA THR A 157 25.39 -0.60 4.85
C THR A 157 25.62 0.88 4.54
N VAL A 158 26.53 1.51 5.28
CA VAL A 158 26.97 2.90 5.03
C VAL A 158 28.49 2.95 4.95
N ASP A 159 29.03 3.70 3.98
CA ASP A 159 30.46 3.93 3.84
C ASP A 159 30.94 5.27 4.46
N ASP A 160 32.26 5.48 4.46
CA ASP A 160 32.91 6.69 4.98
C ASP A 160 32.61 7.96 4.18
N HIS A 161 32.05 7.83 2.98
CA HIS A 161 31.51 8.94 2.19
C HIS A 161 30.02 9.22 2.48
N HIS A 162 29.46 8.60 3.52
CA HIS A 162 28.04 8.66 3.87
C HIS A 162 27.12 8.15 2.74
N THR A 163 27.61 7.25 1.90
CA THR A 163 26.80 6.56 0.90
C THR A 163 26.14 5.35 1.54
N VAL A 164 24.81 5.24 1.39
CA VAL A 164 24.04 4.06 1.75
C VAL A 164 24.09 3.08 0.58
N HIS A 165 24.26 1.80 0.88
CA HIS A 165 24.19 0.71 -0.10
C HIS A 165 23.34 -0.42 0.48
N GLY A 166 22.28 -0.83 -0.22
CA GLY A 166 21.58 -2.09 0.05
C GLY A 166 22.06 -3.22 -0.87
N ALA A 167 22.07 -4.45 -0.36
CA ALA A 167 22.34 -5.64 -1.15
C ALA A 167 21.51 -6.83 -0.65
N CYS A 168 20.91 -7.56 -1.59
CA CYS A 168 20.20 -8.80 -1.30
C CYS A 168 21.19 -9.94 -1.04
N LYS A 169 21.02 -10.62 0.10
CA LYS A 169 21.93 -11.65 0.62
C LYS A 169 21.15 -12.92 0.97
N ALA A 170 21.78 -14.09 0.91
CA ALA A 170 21.08 -15.34 1.21
C ALA A 170 20.79 -15.47 2.73
N ALA A 171 19.60 -15.95 3.12
CA ALA A 171 19.16 -16.00 4.52
C ALA A 171 20.14 -16.71 5.49
N HIS A 172 20.96 -17.65 5.03
CA HIS A 172 21.98 -18.29 5.85
C HIS A 172 23.14 -17.37 6.26
N GLU A 173 23.33 -16.22 5.59
CA GLU A 173 24.30 -15.18 5.97
C GLU A 173 23.74 -14.19 7.01
N LEU A 174 22.43 -14.24 7.31
CA LEU A 174 21.75 -13.26 8.19
C LEU A 174 22.35 -13.21 9.60
N GLN A 175 22.78 -14.35 10.16
CA GLN A 175 23.46 -14.38 11.46
C GLN A 175 24.75 -13.57 11.40
N ARG A 176 25.56 -13.76 10.35
CA ARG A 176 26.83 -13.05 10.16
C ARG A 176 26.61 -11.54 10.01
N CYS A 177 25.63 -11.12 9.22
CA CYS A 177 25.30 -9.69 9.09
C CYS A 177 24.96 -9.08 10.46
N ASN A 178 24.14 -9.75 11.27
CA ASN A 178 23.80 -9.26 12.60
C ASN A 178 24.99 -9.26 13.57
N GLU A 179 25.89 -10.23 13.48
CA GLU A 179 27.15 -10.20 14.23
C GLU A 179 28.04 -9.03 13.81
N ASP A 180 28.17 -8.76 12.51
CA ASP A 180 29.02 -7.70 11.97
C ASP A 180 28.42 -6.30 12.26
N LYS A 181 27.09 -6.16 12.22
CA LYS A 181 26.32 -5.00 12.73
C LYS A 181 26.60 -4.73 14.21
N ASN A 182 26.64 -5.78 15.04
CA ASN A 182 26.89 -5.65 16.48
C ASN A 182 28.37 -5.38 16.81
N LYS A 183 29.32 -5.88 16.00
CA LYS A 183 30.76 -5.60 16.15
C LYS A 183 31.12 -4.18 15.69
N HIS A 184 30.49 -3.70 14.61
CA HIS A 184 30.79 -2.43 13.95
C HIS A 184 29.51 -1.64 13.64
N PRO A 185 28.77 -1.20 14.68
CA PRO A 185 27.54 -0.45 14.48
C PRO A 185 27.83 0.88 13.78
N CYS A 186 26.94 1.28 12.87
CA CYS A 186 27.00 2.59 12.23
C CYS A 186 26.74 3.72 13.26
N SER A 187 27.80 4.17 13.93
CA SER A 187 27.73 5.26 14.92
C SER A 187 27.53 6.61 14.23
N SER A 188 26.66 7.47 14.77
CA SER A 188 26.50 8.86 14.30
C SER A 188 27.79 9.71 14.36
N THR A 189 28.83 9.22 15.04
CA THR A 189 30.12 9.91 15.23
C THR A 189 31.19 9.56 14.17
N PHE A 190 30.79 9.13 12.97
CA PHE A 190 31.67 8.62 11.89
C PHE A 190 32.93 9.43 11.54
N LEU A 191 32.97 10.71 11.89
CA LEU A 191 34.06 11.63 11.53
C LEU A 191 35.37 11.44 12.34
N ASN A 192 35.37 10.64 13.43
CA ASN A 192 36.52 10.55 14.35
C ASN A 192 36.98 9.11 14.69
N GLY A 193 37.35 8.34 13.67
CA GLY A 193 38.48 7.41 13.79
C GLY A 193 38.22 5.90 13.70
N GLY A 194 39.03 5.23 12.87
CA GLY A 194 39.51 3.86 13.11
C GLY A 194 38.63 2.69 12.69
N HIS A 195 37.33 2.89 12.47
CA HIS A 195 36.46 1.85 11.92
C HIS A 195 36.63 1.73 10.39
N GLY A 196 36.40 0.53 9.84
CA GLY A 196 36.65 0.24 8.42
C GLY A 196 35.76 1.07 7.48
N THR A 197 36.11 1.10 6.19
CA THR A 197 35.48 1.92 5.14
C THR A 197 33.99 1.64 4.88
N ARG A 198 33.36 0.72 5.63
CA ARG A 198 31.95 0.35 5.52
C ARG A 198 31.46 -0.25 6.83
N CYS A 199 30.31 0.20 7.32
CA CYS A 199 29.60 -0.37 8.46
C CYS A 199 28.30 -1.04 7.99
N VAL A 200 27.79 -1.99 8.79
CA VAL A 200 26.45 -2.56 8.59
C VAL A 200 25.46 -1.73 9.39
N TRP A 201 24.48 -1.15 8.69
CA TRP A 201 23.45 -0.30 9.27
C TRP A 201 22.28 -1.15 9.74
N ASP A 202 21.77 -2.04 8.89
CA ASP A 202 20.80 -3.05 9.31
C ASP A 202 20.79 -4.32 8.43
N CYS A 203 20.15 -5.36 8.94
CA CYS A 203 20.02 -6.69 8.33
C CYS A 203 18.53 -7.06 8.32
N CYS A 204 17.78 -6.53 7.36
CA CYS A 204 16.32 -6.60 7.35
C CYS A 204 15.80 -7.85 6.62
N THR A 205 14.85 -8.56 7.23
CA THR A 205 14.12 -9.68 6.61
C THR A 205 12.66 -9.33 6.26
N THR A 206 12.18 -8.14 6.66
CA THR A 206 10.82 -7.66 6.40
C THR A 206 10.86 -6.20 5.97
N LEU A 207 9.81 -5.75 5.29
CA LEU A 207 9.66 -4.36 4.89
C LEU A 207 9.58 -3.40 6.10
N ASP A 208 8.98 -3.84 7.21
CA ASP A 208 8.85 -3.02 8.43
C ASP A 208 10.21 -2.66 9.06
N CYS A 209 11.21 -3.53 8.94
CA CYS A 209 12.58 -3.21 9.34
C CYS A 209 13.15 -2.05 8.51
N LEU A 210 12.89 -2.02 7.20
CA LEU A 210 13.31 -0.91 6.33
C LEU A 210 12.49 0.36 6.58
N LYS A 211 11.20 0.26 6.94
CA LYS A 211 10.38 1.43 7.30
C LYS A 211 10.96 2.21 8.48
N ALA A 212 11.71 1.57 9.40
CA ALA A 212 12.40 2.27 10.48
C ALA A 212 13.48 3.26 10.00
N HIS A 213 14.06 3.02 8.82
CA HIS A 213 15.13 3.84 8.23
C HIS A 213 14.66 4.71 7.05
N PHE A 214 13.72 4.20 6.25
CA PHE A 214 13.27 4.81 4.99
C PHE A 214 11.76 5.14 4.97
N GLY A 215 11.02 4.96 6.08
CA GLY A 215 9.55 4.87 6.10
C GLY A 215 8.77 6.06 5.52
N ALA A 216 9.35 7.26 5.51
CA ALA A 216 8.77 8.43 4.83
C ALA A 216 8.68 8.29 3.30
N PHE A 217 9.45 7.36 2.72
CA PHE A 217 9.61 7.13 1.29
C PHE A 217 9.09 5.75 0.83
N LEU A 218 8.88 4.80 1.75
CA LEU A 218 8.38 3.44 1.42
C LEU A 218 6.85 3.36 1.29
N ALA A 219 6.14 4.48 1.39
CA ALA A 219 4.68 4.54 1.28
C ALA A 219 4.16 4.62 -0.17
N ILE A 220 5.06 4.62 -1.17
CA ILE A 220 4.70 4.60 -2.59
C ILE A 220 4.18 3.19 -2.94
N PRO A 221 2.92 3.01 -3.35
CA PRO A 221 2.42 1.68 -3.69
C PRO A 221 3.09 1.18 -4.96
N THR A 222 3.63 -0.03 -4.91
CA THR A 222 4.05 -0.76 -6.10
C THR A 222 2.82 -0.98 -6.99
N THR A 223 2.73 -0.26 -8.10
CA THR A 223 1.62 -0.37 -9.05
C THR A 223 1.67 -1.73 -9.75
N LEU A 224 0.97 -2.71 -9.18
CA LEU A 224 0.67 -3.95 -9.89
C LEU A 224 -0.16 -3.60 -11.12
N ASN A 225 0.42 -3.80 -12.32
CA ASN A 225 -0.28 -3.65 -13.59
C ASN A 225 -1.30 -4.78 -13.78
N ILE A 226 -2.40 -4.73 -13.02
CA ILE A 226 -3.57 -5.56 -13.26
C ILE A 226 -4.16 -5.11 -14.59
N ALA A 227 -4.17 -6.01 -15.57
CA ALA A 227 -4.77 -5.76 -16.87
C ALA A 227 -6.30 -5.69 -16.74
N VAL A 228 -6.83 -4.52 -16.38
CA VAL A 228 -8.27 -4.26 -16.31
C VAL A 228 -8.82 -4.21 -17.73
N THR A 229 -9.42 -5.32 -18.18
CA THR A 229 -10.12 -5.43 -19.47
C THR A 229 -11.43 -4.63 -19.45
N SER A 230 -11.34 -3.30 -19.44
CA SER A 230 -12.50 -2.41 -19.40
C SER A 230 -13.18 -2.29 -20.76
N THR A 231 -14.41 -2.78 -20.87
CA THR A 231 -15.23 -2.70 -22.08
C THR A 231 -16.05 -1.41 -22.16
N ALA A 232 -15.37 -0.24 -22.12
CA ALA A 232 -15.91 1.03 -22.57
C ALA A 232 -14.79 2.05 -22.86
N PRO A 233 -14.84 2.84 -23.95
CA PRO A 233 -13.90 3.93 -24.17
C PRO A 233 -14.20 5.09 -23.22
N VAL A 234 -13.62 5.06 -22.02
CA VAL A 234 -13.59 6.20 -21.12
C VAL A 234 -12.86 7.35 -21.82
N GLN A 235 -13.45 8.54 -21.86
CA GLN A 235 -12.75 9.73 -22.36
C GLN A 235 -11.64 10.11 -21.38
N VAL A 236 -10.41 9.71 -21.73
CA VAL A 236 -9.19 10.05 -20.99
C VAL A 236 -8.90 11.54 -21.20
N THR A 237 -9.31 12.38 -20.25
CA THR A 237 -9.00 13.81 -20.26
C THR A 237 -7.53 14.02 -19.93
N SER A 238 -6.69 14.24 -20.94
CA SER A 238 -5.29 14.62 -20.71
C SER A 238 -5.20 16.06 -20.18
N VAL A 239 -4.36 16.29 -19.18
CA VAL A 239 -4.01 17.64 -18.69
C VAL A 239 -2.53 17.91 -18.89
N ARG A 240 -2.14 19.18 -18.97
CA ARG A 240 -0.73 19.60 -19.01
C ARG A 240 -0.30 20.07 -17.62
N CYS A 241 0.75 19.48 -17.06
CA CYS A 241 1.26 19.80 -15.73
C CYS A 241 2.67 20.37 -15.82
N LEU A 242 3.07 21.13 -14.81
CA LEU A 242 4.49 21.41 -14.59
C LEU A 242 5.17 20.18 -13.99
N SER A 243 6.39 19.91 -14.42
CA SER A 243 7.24 18.83 -13.95
C SER A 243 8.63 19.37 -13.59
N CYS A 244 9.12 19.05 -12.39
CA CYS A 244 10.41 19.51 -11.83
C CYS A 244 10.71 18.81 -10.49
N ILE A 245 11.99 18.74 -10.09
CA ILE A 245 12.43 18.16 -8.82
C ILE A 245 13.42 19.10 -8.10
N GLY A 246 13.32 19.20 -6.78
CA GLY A 246 14.22 19.94 -5.92
C GLY A 246 14.27 21.44 -6.23
N SER A 247 15.48 21.97 -6.40
CA SER A 247 15.71 23.39 -6.71
C SER A 247 15.31 23.79 -8.12
N GLU A 248 15.17 22.85 -9.06
CA GLU A 248 14.78 23.14 -10.44
C GLU A 248 13.38 23.77 -10.51
N CYS A 249 12.48 23.41 -9.58
CA CYS A 249 11.17 24.03 -9.45
C CYS A 249 11.17 25.55 -9.22
N LEU A 250 12.32 26.14 -8.85
CA LEU A 250 12.50 27.59 -8.69
C LEU A 250 13.05 28.27 -9.95
N THR A 251 13.69 27.53 -10.87
CA THR A 251 14.43 28.08 -12.01
C THR A 251 13.89 27.65 -13.36
N SER A 252 13.37 26.43 -13.47
CA SER A 252 12.96 25.79 -14.72
C SER A 252 12.01 24.63 -14.44
N SER A 253 10.74 24.80 -14.78
CA SER A 253 9.78 23.69 -14.90
C SER A 253 9.58 23.37 -16.37
N HIS A 254 9.45 22.08 -16.69
CA HIS A 254 9.05 21.62 -18.02
C HIS A 254 7.56 21.25 -18.01
N ILE A 255 6.96 21.18 -19.21
CA ILE A 255 5.53 20.86 -19.36
C ILE A 255 5.39 19.40 -19.76
N GLU A 256 4.63 18.65 -18.97
CA GLU A 256 4.35 17.24 -19.17
C GLU A 256 2.85 17.03 -19.46
N GLN A 257 2.49 16.08 -20.33
CA GLN A 257 1.08 15.81 -20.67
C GLN A 257 0.62 14.51 -19.99
N CYS A 258 -0.22 14.66 -18.97
CA CYS A 258 -0.63 13.61 -18.06
C CYS A 258 -1.92 12.95 -18.53
N THR A 259 -1.86 11.66 -18.81
CA THR A 259 -3.02 10.83 -19.19
C THR A 259 -3.97 10.56 -18.03
N GLY A 260 -3.54 10.68 -16.77
CA GLY A 260 -4.39 10.53 -15.58
C GLY A 260 -5.34 11.71 -15.30
N GLY A 261 -5.20 12.84 -16.00
CA GLY A 261 -6.03 14.03 -15.79
C GLY A 261 -5.70 14.86 -14.53
N LEU A 262 -4.61 14.52 -13.82
CA LEU A 262 -4.20 15.14 -12.56
C LEU A 262 -2.73 15.58 -12.57
N CYS A 263 -2.46 16.72 -11.94
CA CYS A 263 -1.13 17.22 -11.61
C CYS A 263 -0.85 17.06 -10.11
N ARG A 264 0.39 16.72 -9.74
CA ARG A 264 0.86 16.78 -8.33
C ARG A 264 1.80 17.96 -8.06
N HIS A 265 1.84 18.36 -6.81
CA HIS A 265 2.89 19.19 -6.20
C HIS A 265 3.14 18.70 -4.77
N ILE A 266 4.36 18.23 -4.50
CA ILE A 266 4.83 17.83 -3.17
C ILE A 266 5.79 18.90 -2.66
N VAL A 267 5.68 19.27 -1.39
CA VAL A 267 6.56 20.26 -0.72
C VAL A 267 7.04 19.71 0.61
N ASN A 268 8.35 19.49 0.71
CA ASN A 268 9.03 19.07 1.92
C ASN A 268 9.81 20.24 2.52
N HIS A 269 9.37 20.72 3.68
CA HIS A 269 10.15 21.61 4.55
C HIS A 269 11.09 20.76 5.39
N LEU A 270 12.40 20.94 5.20
CA LEU A 270 13.43 20.27 5.99
C LEU A 270 13.70 21.05 7.29
N SER A 271 14.18 20.35 8.32
CA SER A 271 14.53 20.96 9.62
C SER A 271 15.66 22.01 9.54
N THR A 272 16.40 22.03 8.42
CA THR A 272 17.39 23.05 8.04
C THR A 272 16.77 24.37 7.55
N GLY A 273 15.44 24.44 7.40
CA GLY A 273 14.73 25.55 6.77
C GLY A 273 14.76 25.53 5.23
N GLN A 274 15.41 24.52 4.63
CA GLN A 274 15.38 24.30 3.19
C GLN A 274 14.02 23.75 2.74
N ILE A 275 13.61 24.09 1.52
CA ILE A 275 12.39 23.60 0.90
C ILE A 275 12.78 22.75 -0.31
N PHE A 276 12.41 21.47 -0.29
CA PHE A 276 12.45 20.59 -1.45
C PHE A 276 11.04 20.53 -2.06
N GLN A 277 10.95 20.62 -3.38
CA GLN A 277 9.67 20.57 -4.09
C GLN A 277 9.73 19.54 -5.21
N GLU A 278 8.59 18.95 -5.53
CA GLU A 278 8.43 18.07 -6.68
C GLU A 278 7.10 18.37 -7.36
N LYS A 279 7.10 18.48 -8.69
CA LYS A 279 5.90 18.64 -9.51
C LYS A 279 5.92 17.60 -10.61
N GLY A 280 4.75 17.15 -11.05
CA GLY A 280 4.62 16.22 -12.18
C GLY A 280 3.19 15.76 -12.40
N CYS A 281 3.03 14.69 -13.18
CA CYS A 281 1.78 13.96 -13.30
C CYS A 281 1.44 13.17 -12.01
N ALA A 282 0.15 12.87 -11.81
CA ALA A 282 -0.26 11.85 -10.86
C ALA A 282 -1.43 11.00 -11.38
N THR A 283 -1.56 9.78 -10.84
CA THR A 283 -2.76 8.97 -10.99
C THR A 283 -3.83 9.36 -9.97
N ARG A 284 -5.06 8.87 -10.15
CA ARG A 284 -6.13 9.10 -9.18
C ARG A 284 -5.83 8.42 -7.86
N GLU A 285 -5.19 7.26 -7.90
CA GLU A 285 -4.83 6.41 -6.77
C GLU A 285 -3.72 7.05 -5.93
N GLU A 286 -2.65 7.55 -6.57
CA GLU A 286 -1.62 8.35 -5.90
C GLU A 286 -2.22 9.56 -5.18
N CYS A 287 -3.13 10.27 -5.86
CA CYS A 287 -3.84 11.38 -5.25
C CYS A 287 -4.81 10.93 -4.15
N HIS A 288 -5.45 9.76 -4.21
CA HIS A 288 -6.42 9.31 -3.19
C HIS A 288 -5.78 8.95 -1.85
N LEU A 289 -4.52 8.51 -1.82
CA LEU A 289 -3.87 7.92 -0.63
C LEU A 289 -3.88 8.79 0.63
N PHE A 290 -3.95 10.12 0.48
CA PHE A 290 -3.96 11.06 1.60
C PHE A 290 -5.26 11.90 1.66
N TRP A 291 -6.29 11.61 0.84
CA TRP A 291 -7.52 12.44 0.77
C TRP A 291 -8.27 12.44 2.12
N THR A 292 -8.61 13.63 2.59
CA THR A 292 -9.82 13.86 3.38
C THR A 292 -10.82 14.60 2.49
N SER A 293 -12.09 14.19 2.50
CA SER A 293 -13.01 14.53 1.42
C SER A 293 -13.61 15.94 1.54
N GLU A 294 -13.33 16.81 0.58
CA GLU A 294 -14.26 17.84 0.11
C GLU A 294 -13.89 18.30 -1.32
N ASP A 295 -14.87 18.81 -2.07
CA ASP A 295 -14.81 18.84 -3.54
C ASP A 295 -14.02 20.00 -4.17
N MET A 296 -13.51 19.74 -5.37
CA MET A 296 -12.92 20.66 -6.36
C MET A 296 -11.59 21.36 -6.06
N ILE A 297 -11.07 21.41 -4.83
CA ILE A 297 -9.67 21.81 -4.56
C ILE A 297 -9.07 20.84 -3.53
N ILE A 298 -8.28 19.88 -4.00
CA ILE A 298 -7.73 18.80 -3.15
C ILE A 298 -6.53 19.34 -2.36
N LYS A 299 -6.80 19.92 -1.20
CA LYS A 299 -5.77 20.20 -0.19
C LYS A 299 -5.54 18.95 0.66
N GLN A 300 -4.37 18.36 0.49
CA GLN A 300 -3.91 17.24 1.29
C GLN A 300 -3.00 17.71 2.42
N GLU A 301 -2.99 16.94 3.50
CA GLU A 301 -2.48 17.29 4.83
C GLU A 301 -1.10 18.00 4.86
N CYS A 302 -1.10 19.33 4.75
CA CYS A 302 -0.14 20.12 5.53
C CYS A 302 -0.58 20.00 7.01
N MET A 303 -0.18 18.94 7.71
CA MET A 303 -0.55 18.73 9.12
C MET A 303 -0.22 19.98 9.96
N LEU A 304 -1.26 20.68 10.40
CA LEU A 304 -1.37 21.70 11.46
C LEU A 304 -0.05 22.19 12.12
N ALA A 305 0.85 22.78 11.33
CA ALA A 305 2.14 23.32 11.80
C ALA A 305 2.49 24.68 11.19
N LEU A 306 1.48 25.44 10.75
CA LEU A 306 1.60 26.83 10.30
C LEU A 306 0.90 27.82 11.25
N ASP A 307 1.07 27.64 12.56
CA ASP A 307 1.04 28.79 13.46
C ASP A 307 2.31 29.62 13.17
N PRO A 308 2.22 30.90 12.76
CA PRO A 308 3.39 31.73 12.50
C PRO A 308 4.29 31.96 13.73
N ASN A 309 3.87 31.54 14.92
CA ASN A 309 4.65 31.57 16.16
C ASN A 309 5.31 30.22 16.51
N LEU A 310 5.01 29.12 15.79
CA LEU A 310 5.69 27.85 15.99
C LEU A 310 7.06 27.88 15.31
N SER A 311 8.15 27.74 16.09
CA SER A 311 9.50 27.67 15.55
C SER A 311 9.65 26.42 14.68
N VAL A 312 9.81 26.61 13.37
CA VAL A 312 9.85 25.54 12.36
C VAL A 312 11.16 24.74 12.47
N HIS A 313 11.18 23.78 13.39
CA HIS A 313 12.23 22.75 13.51
C HIS A 313 11.74 21.33 13.22
N VAL A 314 10.42 21.15 13.07
CA VAL A 314 9.81 19.88 12.67
C VAL A 314 9.72 19.85 11.14
N PRO A 315 10.20 18.81 10.46
CA PRO A 315 10.02 18.67 9.02
C PRO A 315 8.53 18.50 8.69
N LEU A 316 8.06 19.22 7.67
CA LEU A 316 6.66 19.20 7.22
C LEU A 316 6.62 18.75 5.77
N ASN A 317 5.83 17.73 5.47
CA ASN A 317 5.57 17.26 4.12
C ASN A 317 4.12 17.62 3.75
N CYS A 318 3.93 18.33 2.64
CA CYS A 318 2.63 18.71 2.10
C CYS A 318 2.46 18.10 0.71
N HIS A 319 1.31 17.49 0.46
CA HIS A 319 0.94 16.95 -0.85
C HIS A 319 -0.23 17.75 -1.41
N TYR A 320 -0.25 17.95 -2.72
CA TYR A 320 -1.32 18.64 -3.43
C TYR A 320 -1.57 17.96 -4.77
N CYS A 321 -2.84 17.72 -5.07
CA CYS A 321 -3.29 17.26 -6.36
C CYS A 321 -4.32 18.23 -6.94
N CYS A 322 -4.37 18.35 -8.26
CA CYS A 322 -5.37 19.18 -8.92
C CYS A 322 -5.69 18.66 -10.32
N SER A 323 -6.87 19.03 -10.83
CA SER A 323 -7.28 18.75 -12.21
C SER A 323 -7.29 20.06 -13.00
N GLY A 324 -6.82 19.98 -14.25
CA GLY A 324 -6.75 21.11 -15.19
C GLY A 324 -5.32 21.50 -15.59
N ASP A 325 -5.21 22.16 -16.74
CA ASP A 325 -3.93 22.60 -17.29
C ASP A 325 -3.22 23.59 -16.35
N PHE A 326 -1.97 23.27 -16.00
CA PHE A 326 -1.05 24.04 -15.18
C PHE A 326 -1.58 24.36 -13.77
N CYS A 327 -2.52 23.57 -13.24
CA CYS A 327 -3.08 23.82 -11.91
C CYS A 327 -2.01 23.74 -10.79
N ASN A 328 -0.91 23.01 -11.01
CA ASN A 328 0.26 22.98 -10.13
C ASN A 328 1.29 24.11 -10.39
N VAL A 329 0.91 25.20 -11.08
CA VAL A 329 1.79 26.36 -11.33
C VAL A 329 2.15 27.11 -10.04
N ALA A 330 1.23 27.19 -9.08
CA ALA A 330 1.46 27.92 -7.84
C ALA A 330 2.68 27.34 -7.10
N ASN A 331 3.59 28.20 -6.66
CA ASN A 331 4.58 27.81 -5.66
C ASN A 331 3.88 27.90 -4.31
N ILE A 332 3.48 26.76 -3.76
CA ILE A 332 2.90 26.67 -2.43
C ILE A 332 3.94 27.19 -1.42
N THR A 333 3.60 28.29 -0.76
CA THR A 333 4.35 28.90 0.34
C THR A 333 3.46 28.90 1.56
N SER A 334 4.04 28.91 2.76
CA SER A 334 3.27 28.98 4.03
C SER A 334 2.24 30.12 4.08
N SER A 335 2.46 31.19 3.30
CA SER A 335 1.56 32.34 3.15
C SER A 335 0.39 32.18 2.17
N ASN A 336 0.40 31.20 1.26
CA ASN A 336 -0.65 31.05 0.22
C ASN A 336 -1.47 29.75 0.29
N VAL A 337 -1.11 28.78 1.14
CA VAL A 337 -1.87 27.54 1.40
C VAL A 337 -3.36 27.81 1.65
N PHE A 338 -3.71 28.92 2.31
CA PHE A 338 -5.11 29.25 2.64
C PHE A 338 -5.92 29.91 1.50
N ASN A 339 -5.26 30.45 0.47
CA ASN A 339 -5.92 31.22 -0.61
C ASN A 339 -5.96 30.49 -1.97
N LEU A 340 -5.40 29.27 -2.03
CA LEU A 340 -5.56 28.33 -3.14
C LEU A 340 -6.85 27.52 -3.01
#